data_AF-A0A2S3HKV2-F1
#
_entry.id   AF-A0A2S3HKV2-F1
#
_cell.length_a   1.000
_cell.length_b   1.000
_cell.length_c   1.000
_cell.angle_alpha   90.00
_cell.angle_beta   90.00
_cell.angle_gamma   90.00
#
_symmetry.space_group_name_H-M   'P 1'
#
loop_
_entity.id
_entity.type
_entity.pdbx_description
1 polymer ?
#
loop_
_entity_poly.entity_id
_entity_poly.type
_entity_poly.pdbx_seq_one_letter_code
_entity_poly.pdbx_strand_id
1 'polypeptide(L)'
;MAAPASAAGSETPKQLLSIIRDFASEKSHGERRVCDLKRRLADVRAAADAAAAELDAAKREREAAEQELRGSQAQAAIAAATIQALEATVSRLQEEISKAGTDLDAIKSKEDSERDDFISQMHDMNAKIRQFQQMVSLELAEYNQSDLQSTEGQHVGDMTETVESEGILKNLTDKVSRIDAEVQLLEGAYKKDLLDHDKVRQELADIQANRALMEAVMGESKQLKEIGGRAAELAKVHASLVEELQRRYTSPGCGINNMPGLEEGAD
;
A
#
# COMPACT_ATOMS: atom_id res chain seq x y z
N MET A 1 30.84 30.30 116.59
CA MET A 1 30.53 29.12 115.77
C MET A 1 29.03 28.88 115.84
N ALA A 2 28.27 29.44 114.91
CA ALA A 2 26.85 29.17 114.77
C ALA A 2 26.57 28.98 113.27
N ALA A 3 26.45 27.72 112.86
CA ALA A 3 25.96 27.36 111.55
C ALA A 3 24.44 27.56 111.53
N PRO A 4 23.85 28.18 110.49
CA PRO A 4 22.44 27.98 110.22
C PRO A 4 22.28 26.69 109.43
N ALA A 5 21.72 25.69 110.10
CA ALA A 5 21.12 24.53 109.47
C ALA A 5 19.77 24.91 108.83
N SER A 6 19.42 24.16 107.79
CA SER A 6 18.07 23.96 107.24
C SER A 6 17.55 24.97 106.22
N ALA A 7 18.16 24.99 105.03
CA ALA A 7 17.49 25.28 103.78
C ALA A 7 17.08 23.96 103.09
N ALA A 8 16.12 23.23 103.65
CA ALA A 8 15.67 21.93 103.10
C ALA A 8 14.16 21.86 102.81
N GLY A 9 13.42 22.96 102.95
CA GLY A 9 11.95 23.00 102.78
C GLY A 9 11.43 23.83 101.61
N SER A 10 12.30 24.53 100.85
CA SER A 10 11.88 25.46 99.78
C SER A 10 12.24 25.02 98.36
N GLU A 11 12.88 23.86 98.19
CA GLU A 11 13.26 23.33 96.87
C GLU A 11 12.14 22.52 96.20
N THR A 12 11.36 21.75 96.96
CA THR A 12 10.33 20.84 96.42
C THR A 12 9.25 21.55 95.61
N PRO A 13 8.66 22.69 96.07
CA PRO A 13 7.71 23.45 95.27
C PRO A 13 8.33 24.08 94.02
N LYS A 14 9.59 24.51 94.07
CA LYS A 14 10.30 25.10 92.92
C LYS A 14 10.60 24.03 91.86
N GLN A 15 10.96 22.83 92.29
CA GLN A 15 11.25 21.72 91.40
C GLN A 15 9.99 21.23 90.68
N LEU A 16 8.85 21.16 91.39
CA LEU A 16 7.55 20.86 90.77
C LEU A 16 7.16 21.91 89.71
N LEU A 17 7.34 23.21 90.01
CA LEU A 17 7.08 24.28 89.05
C LEU A 17 8.01 24.24 87.83
N SER A 18 9.27 23.81 87.99
CA SER A 18 10.18 23.58 86.87
C SER A 18 9.67 22.46 85.97
N ILE A 19 9.31 21.31 86.55
CA ILE A 19 8.78 20.15 85.80
C ILE A 19 7.51 20.53 85.02
N ILE A 20 6.59 21.29 85.64
CA ILE A 20 5.38 21.76 84.96
C ILE A 20 5.73 22.68 83.78
N ARG A 21 6.71 23.57 83.95
CA ARG A 21 7.20 24.44 82.87
C ARG A 21 7.82 23.64 81.75
N ASP A 22 8.71 22.71 82.07
CA ASP A 22 9.41 21.86 81.11
C ASP A 22 8.40 20.99 80.34
N PHE A 23 7.39 20.44 81.03
CA PHE A 23 6.28 19.72 80.41
C PHE A 23 5.47 20.60 79.45
N ALA A 24 5.13 21.82 79.85
CA ALA A 24 4.40 22.75 78.99
C ALA A 24 5.22 23.16 77.76
N SER A 25 6.52 23.39 77.93
CA SER A 25 7.46 23.70 76.84
C SER A 25 7.61 22.53 75.87
N GLU A 26 7.80 21.31 76.37
CA GLU A 26 7.88 20.11 75.54
C GLU A 26 6.56 19.83 74.81
N LYS A 27 5.41 19.99 75.49
CA LYS A 27 4.09 19.87 74.87
C LYS A 27 3.92 20.84 73.70
N SER A 28 4.24 22.13 73.92
CA SER A 28 4.15 23.16 72.86
C SER A 28 5.13 22.90 71.70
N HIS A 29 6.33 22.38 72.00
CA HIS A 29 7.30 21.99 70.99
C HIS A 29 6.82 20.77 70.17
N GLY A 30 6.28 19.76 70.83
CA GLY A 30 5.68 18.59 70.20
C GLY A 30 4.50 18.95 69.30
N GLU A 31 3.60 19.81 69.75
CA GLU A 31 2.47 20.31 68.96
C GLU A 31 2.95 21.05 67.71
N ARG A 32 3.93 21.95 67.83
CA ARG A 32 4.54 22.62 66.66
C ARG A 32 5.16 21.62 65.69
N ARG A 33 5.93 20.65 66.17
CA ARG A 33 6.55 19.61 65.33
C ARG A 33 5.48 18.79 64.58
N VAL A 34 4.38 18.44 65.24
CA VAL A 34 3.26 17.74 64.59
C VAL A 34 2.60 18.61 63.53
N CYS A 35 2.34 19.89 63.81
CA CYS A 35 1.79 20.83 62.84
C CYS A 35 2.71 20.99 61.61
N ASP A 36 4.02 21.12 61.82
CA ASP A 36 5.01 21.22 60.74
C ASP A 36 5.07 19.95 59.89
N LEU A 37 5.04 18.77 60.52
CA LEU A 37 4.99 17.49 59.81
C LEU A 37 3.70 17.33 59.00
N LYS A 38 2.54 17.73 59.54
CA LYS A 38 1.27 17.69 58.82
C LYS A 38 1.28 18.59 57.58
N ARG A 39 1.82 19.81 57.72
CA ARG A 39 1.99 20.74 56.59
C ARG A 39 2.90 20.13 55.52
N ARG A 40 4.10 19.67 55.90
CA ARG A 40 5.02 19.00 54.95
C ARG A 40 4.40 17.79 54.28
N LEU A 41 3.60 17.01 54.99
CA LEU A 41 2.87 15.86 54.42
C LEU A 41 1.84 16.31 53.38
N ALA A 42 1.12 17.40 53.64
CA ALA A 42 0.19 17.98 52.67
C ALA A 42 0.94 18.50 51.42
N ASP A 43 2.04 19.20 51.61
CA ASP A 43 2.87 19.72 50.50
C ASP A 43 3.41 18.58 49.62
N VAL A 44 3.92 17.51 50.24
CA VAL A 44 4.43 16.33 49.51
C VAL A 44 3.32 15.60 48.77
N ARG A 45 2.11 15.49 49.35
CA ARG A 45 0.96 14.91 48.65
C ARG A 45 0.56 15.74 47.43
N ALA A 46 0.45 17.05 47.58
CA ALA A 46 0.14 17.95 46.47
C ALA A 46 1.21 17.85 45.36
N ALA A 47 2.49 17.77 45.73
CA ALA A 47 3.58 17.56 44.77
C ALA A 47 3.49 16.19 44.07
N ALA A 48 3.12 15.13 44.79
CA ALA A 48 2.94 13.80 44.21
C ALA A 48 1.76 13.76 43.23
N ASP A 49 0.63 14.39 43.57
CA ASP A 49 -0.54 14.50 42.69
C ASP A 49 -0.22 15.32 41.43
N ALA A 50 0.53 16.41 41.57
CA ALA A 50 1.01 17.21 40.44
C ALA A 50 1.93 16.40 39.52
N ALA A 51 2.92 15.69 40.09
CA ALA A 51 3.82 14.84 39.32
C ALA A 51 3.08 13.68 38.62
N ALA A 52 2.05 13.11 39.25
CA ALA A 52 1.21 12.09 38.62
C ALA A 52 0.42 12.65 37.43
N ALA A 53 -0.13 13.86 37.56
CA ALA A 53 -0.84 14.53 36.47
C ALA A 53 0.10 14.86 35.28
N GLU A 54 1.31 15.35 35.56
CA GLU A 54 2.34 15.60 34.55
C GLU A 54 2.77 14.31 33.84
N LEU A 55 2.97 13.22 34.58
CA LEU A 55 3.31 11.92 33.99
C LEU A 55 2.21 11.42 33.05
N ASP A 56 0.94 11.56 33.43
CA ASP A 56 -0.17 11.13 32.58
C ASP A 56 -0.36 12.06 31.36
N ALA A 57 -0.04 13.35 31.48
CA ALA A 57 0.03 14.24 30.33
C ALA A 57 1.13 13.80 29.35
N ALA A 58 2.34 13.55 29.85
CA ALA A 58 3.48 13.09 29.05
C ALA A 58 3.21 11.74 28.36
N LYS A 59 2.51 10.81 29.01
CA LYS A 59 2.08 9.54 28.38
C LYS A 59 1.16 9.77 27.20
N ARG A 60 0.16 10.64 27.34
CA ARG A 60 -0.78 10.95 26.24
C ARG A 60 -0.05 11.62 25.07
N GLU A 61 0.87 12.54 25.35
CA GLU A 61 1.69 13.16 24.31
C GLU A 61 2.57 12.14 23.59
N ARG A 62 3.19 11.21 24.34
CA ARG A 62 3.96 10.10 23.74
C ARG A 62 3.09 9.21 22.86
N GLU A 63 1.91 8.82 23.33
CA GLU A 63 0.98 7.98 22.56
C GLU A 63 0.54 8.66 21.26
N ALA A 64 0.28 9.98 21.30
CA ALA A 64 -0.03 10.76 20.11
C ALA A 64 1.14 10.78 19.11
N ALA A 65 2.36 11.04 19.59
CA ALA A 65 3.57 11.03 18.76
C ALA A 65 3.85 9.63 18.16
N GLU A 66 3.65 8.55 18.92
CA GLU A 66 3.78 7.19 18.41
C GLU A 66 2.74 6.86 17.33
N GLN A 67 1.51 7.35 17.48
CA GLN A 67 0.48 7.14 16.47
C GLN A 67 0.81 7.88 15.17
N GLU A 68 1.32 9.12 15.26
CA GLU A 68 1.80 9.88 14.10
C GLU A 68 3.00 9.19 13.42
N LEU A 69 3.94 8.67 14.20
CA LEU A 69 5.08 7.91 13.69
C LEU A 69 4.62 6.65 12.94
N ARG A 70 3.67 5.88 13.49
CA ARG A 70 3.10 4.70 12.83
C ARG A 70 2.41 5.07 11.51
N GLY A 71 1.70 6.21 11.48
CA GLY A 71 1.11 6.74 10.24
C GLY A 71 2.15 7.06 9.18
N SER A 72 3.23 7.74 9.59
CA SER A 72 4.35 8.07 8.71
C SER A 72 5.08 6.83 8.17
N GLN A 73 5.27 5.81 9.03
CA GLN A 73 5.86 4.53 8.64
C GLN A 73 5.00 3.78 7.61
N ALA A 74 3.68 3.77 7.79
CA ALA A 74 2.76 3.16 6.84
C ALA A 74 2.82 3.87 5.47
N GLN A 75 2.84 5.21 5.47
CA GLN A 75 2.98 5.99 4.24
C GLN A 75 4.33 5.73 3.55
N ALA A 76 5.43 5.62 4.31
CA ALA A 76 6.74 5.28 3.78
C ALA A 76 6.76 3.88 3.14
N ALA A 77 6.11 2.89 3.76
CA ALA A 77 6.00 1.54 3.20
C ALA A 77 5.22 1.52 1.87
N ILE A 78 4.11 2.27 1.79
CA ILE A 78 3.33 2.41 0.56
C ILE A 78 4.15 3.09 -0.54
N ALA A 79 4.89 4.15 -0.20
CA ALA A 79 5.77 4.83 -1.15
C ALA A 79 6.86 3.89 -1.68
N ALA A 80 7.51 3.11 -0.81
CA ALA A 80 8.52 2.13 -1.21
C ALA A 80 7.95 1.05 -2.14
N ALA A 81 6.78 0.49 -1.84
CA ALA A 81 6.10 -0.47 -2.70
C ALA A 81 5.73 0.13 -4.07
N THR A 82 5.30 1.40 -4.09
CA THR A 82 4.98 2.13 -5.33
C THR A 82 6.21 2.34 -6.20
N ILE A 83 7.34 2.72 -5.60
CA ILE A 83 8.62 2.88 -6.30
C ILE A 83 9.04 1.55 -6.94
N GLN A 84 9.00 0.44 -6.20
CA GLN A 84 9.34 -0.89 -6.75
C GLN A 84 8.44 -1.29 -7.92
N ALA A 85 7.13 -1.03 -7.84
CA ALA A 85 6.21 -1.31 -8.93
C ALA A 85 6.48 -0.45 -10.18
N LEU A 86 6.85 0.82 -9.99
CA LEU A 86 7.26 1.71 -11.08
C LEU A 86 8.56 1.24 -11.73
N GLU A 87 9.56 0.86 -10.93
CA GLU A 87 10.84 0.32 -11.43
C GLU A 87 10.64 -0.96 -12.25
N ALA A 88 9.78 -1.87 -11.81
CA ALA A 88 9.42 -3.06 -12.56
C ALA A 88 8.74 -2.72 -13.90
N THR A 89 7.84 -1.73 -13.89
CA THR A 89 7.15 -1.25 -15.11
C THR A 89 8.12 -0.63 -16.10
N VAL A 90 9.05 0.20 -15.62
CA VAL A 90 10.10 0.81 -16.45
C VAL A 90 10.99 -0.27 -17.07
N SER A 91 11.40 -1.27 -16.28
CA SER A 91 12.24 -2.37 -16.76
C SER A 91 11.56 -3.15 -17.89
N ARG A 92 10.27 -3.48 -17.71
CA ARG A 92 9.46 -4.15 -18.75
C ARG A 92 9.35 -3.30 -20.02
N LEU A 93 9.07 -2.00 -19.90
CA LEU A 93 8.98 -1.12 -21.06
C LEU A 93 10.32 -1.00 -21.79
N GLN A 94 11.45 -0.99 -21.07
CA GLN A 94 12.78 -0.99 -21.67
C GLN A 94 13.06 -2.30 -22.45
N GLU A 95 12.60 -3.44 -21.95
CA GLU A 95 12.68 -4.72 -22.66
C GLU A 95 11.84 -4.70 -23.94
N GLU A 96 10.59 -4.22 -23.86
CA GLU A 96 9.70 -4.07 -25.02
C GLU A 96 10.30 -3.14 -26.09
N ILE A 97 10.85 -1.99 -25.68
CA ILE A 97 11.55 -1.06 -26.58
C ILE A 97 12.76 -1.72 -27.23
N SER A 98 13.55 -2.47 -26.46
CA SER A 98 14.73 -3.17 -26.97
C SER A 98 14.34 -4.22 -28.00
N LYS A 99 13.30 -5.01 -27.73
CA LYS A 99 12.76 -5.99 -28.66
C LYS A 99 12.20 -5.35 -29.93
N ALA A 100 11.43 -4.28 -29.80
CA ALA A 100 10.94 -3.53 -30.96
C ALA A 100 12.09 -2.97 -31.81
N GLY A 101 13.18 -2.55 -31.17
CA GLY A 101 14.40 -2.14 -31.84
C GLY A 101 15.04 -3.28 -32.66
N THR A 102 15.19 -4.46 -32.06
CA THR A 102 15.75 -5.62 -32.78
C THR A 102 14.87 -6.08 -33.93
N ASP A 103 13.54 -6.04 -33.76
CA ASP A 103 12.59 -6.41 -34.81
C ASP A 103 12.65 -5.41 -35.99
N LEU A 104 12.78 -4.11 -35.69
CA LEU A 104 12.94 -3.07 -36.71
C LEU A 104 14.23 -3.25 -37.53
N ASP A 105 15.34 -3.54 -36.86
CA ASP A 105 16.62 -3.78 -37.55
C ASP A 105 16.57 -5.04 -38.42
N ALA A 106 15.91 -6.10 -37.95
CA ALA A 106 15.68 -7.30 -38.75
C ALA A 106 14.86 -7.01 -40.00
N ILE A 107 13.77 -6.23 -39.89
CA ILE A 107 12.95 -5.82 -41.04
C ILE A 107 13.77 -5.01 -42.04
N LYS A 108 14.55 -4.02 -41.58
CA LYS A 108 15.43 -3.23 -42.46
C LYS A 108 16.43 -4.09 -43.21
N SER A 109 17.09 -5.02 -42.51
CA SER A 109 18.06 -5.92 -43.14
C SER A 109 17.42 -6.79 -44.22
N LYS A 110 16.18 -7.25 -43.98
CA LYS A 110 15.40 -8.02 -44.94
C LYS A 110 14.99 -7.16 -46.14
N GLU A 111 14.46 -5.96 -45.89
CA GLU A 111 14.12 -4.99 -46.96
C GLU A 111 15.32 -4.69 -47.86
N ASP A 112 16.49 -4.43 -47.27
CA ASP A 112 17.71 -4.19 -48.03
C ASP A 112 18.08 -5.39 -48.91
N SER A 113 18.01 -6.61 -48.37
CA SER A 113 18.26 -7.82 -49.16
C SER A 113 17.26 -8.05 -50.29
N GLU A 114 15.96 -7.84 -50.03
CA GLU A 114 14.91 -8.01 -51.04
C GLU A 114 15.02 -6.95 -52.15
N ARG A 115 15.38 -5.71 -51.78
CA ARG A 115 15.66 -4.63 -52.74
C ARG A 115 16.84 -4.98 -53.64
N ASP A 116 17.94 -5.45 -53.06
CA ASP A 116 19.15 -5.79 -53.80
C ASP A 116 18.93 -7.00 -54.73
N ASP A 117 18.14 -7.99 -54.28
CA ASP A 117 17.70 -9.13 -55.09
C ASP A 117 16.83 -8.66 -56.28
N PHE A 118 15.87 -7.76 -56.03
CA PHE A 118 15.05 -7.19 -57.09
C PHE A 118 15.89 -6.43 -58.13
N ILE A 119 16.81 -5.57 -57.69
CA ILE A 119 17.72 -4.83 -58.58
C ILE A 119 18.55 -5.80 -59.43
N SER A 120 19.05 -6.88 -58.82
CA SER A 120 19.82 -7.92 -59.52
C SER A 120 18.98 -8.63 -60.59
N GLN A 121 17.73 -9.00 -60.28
CA GLN A 121 16.81 -9.59 -61.24
C GLN A 121 16.49 -8.64 -62.41
N MET A 122 16.29 -7.35 -62.11
CA MET A 122 16.05 -6.33 -63.15
C MET A 122 17.26 -6.17 -64.07
N HIS A 123 18.48 -6.22 -63.54
CA HIS A 123 19.70 -6.20 -64.35
C HIS A 123 19.82 -7.43 -65.24
N ASP A 124 19.54 -8.63 -64.72
CA ASP A 124 19.55 -9.87 -65.51
C ASP A 124 18.51 -9.84 -66.63
N MET A 125 17.29 -9.41 -66.34
CA MET A 125 16.24 -9.26 -67.35
C MET A 125 16.64 -8.25 -68.43
N ASN A 126 17.20 -7.10 -68.05
CA ASN A 126 17.71 -6.11 -69.00
C ASN A 126 18.84 -6.67 -69.88
N ALA A 127 19.70 -7.53 -69.33
CA ALA A 127 20.75 -8.20 -70.10
C ALA A 127 20.13 -9.17 -71.13
N LYS A 128 19.14 -9.98 -70.73
CA LYS A 128 18.39 -10.89 -71.61
C LYS A 128 17.68 -10.14 -72.75
N ILE A 129 17.04 -9.01 -72.46
CA ILE A 129 16.39 -8.17 -73.49
C ILE A 129 17.42 -7.69 -74.52
N ARG A 130 18.60 -7.22 -74.07
CA ARG A 130 19.66 -6.78 -74.99
C ARG A 130 20.19 -7.94 -75.85
N GLN A 131 20.38 -9.12 -75.26
CA GLN A 131 20.80 -10.32 -76.00
C GLN A 131 19.77 -10.71 -77.06
N PHE A 132 18.49 -10.71 -76.70
CA PHE A 132 17.41 -10.98 -77.65
C PHE A 132 17.39 -9.97 -78.81
N GLN A 133 17.48 -8.68 -78.51
CA GLN A 133 17.55 -7.63 -79.53
C GLN A 133 18.76 -7.80 -80.46
N GLN A 134 19.91 -8.20 -79.93
CA GLN A 134 21.12 -8.50 -80.72
C GLN A 134 20.91 -9.71 -81.63
N MET A 135 20.35 -10.80 -81.11
CA MET A 135 20.06 -12.02 -81.85
C MET A 135 19.11 -11.75 -83.02
N VAL A 136 17.99 -11.06 -82.76
CA VAL A 136 17.03 -10.65 -83.80
C VAL A 136 17.70 -9.76 -84.85
N SER A 137 18.57 -8.83 -84.44
CA SER A 137 19.30 -7.98 -85.40
C SER A 137 20.26 -8.78 -86.28
N LEU A 138 20.89 -9.82 -85.73
CA LEU A 138 21.83 -10.70 -86.44
C LEU A 138 21.09 -11.62 -87.42
N GLU A 139 19.97 -12.19 -87.00
CA GLU A 139 19.09 -13.04 -87.82
C GLU A 139 18.47 -12.23 -88.98
N LEU A 140 18.04 -10.98 -88.75
CA LEU A 140 17.61 -10.09 -89.83
C LEU A 140 18.75 -9.74 -90.79
N ALA A 141 19.98 -9.59 -90.29
CA ALA A 141 21.14 -9.33 -91.15
C ALA A 141 21.51 -10.55 -92.00
N GLU A 142 21.39 -11.75 -91.46
CA GLU A 142 21.56 -13.02 -92.18
C GLU A 142 20.44 -13.26 -93.21
N TYR A 143 19.18 -13.01 -92.85
CA TYR A 143 18.03 -13.12 -93.77
C TYR A 143 18.17 -12.19 -94.99
N ASN A 144 18.62 -10.95 -94.78
CA ASN A 144 18.91 -10.01 -95.87
C ASN A 144 20.14 -10.38 -96.72
N GLN A 145 20.96 -11.35 -96.29
CA GLN A 145 22.06 -11.92 -97.07
C GLN A 145 21.67 -13.19 -97.84
N SER A 146 20.57 -13.86 -97.46
CA SER A 146 20.16 -15.15 -98.05
C SER A 146 18.92 -15.11 -98.96
N ASP A 147 18.18 -13.99 -99.05
CA ASP A 147 16.96 -13.89 -99.87
C ASP A 147 17.21 -13.57 -101.37
N LEU A 148 18.15 -14.32 -101.95
CA LEU A 148 18.02 -14.79 -103.33
C LEU A 148 18.03 -16.32 -103.30
N GLN A 149 17.02 -16.95 -102.68
CA GLN A 149 16.35 -18.14 -103.24
C GLN A 149 15.35 -18.81 -102.27
N SER A 150 14.16 -19.04 -102.83
CA SER A 150 13.33 -20.24 -102.67
C SER A 150 12.29 -20.30 -101.54
N THR A 151 11.06 -20.03 -101.98
CA THR A 151 9.79 -20.78 -101.81
C THR A 151 9.62 -21.81 -100.68
N GLU A 152 8.39 -21.72 -100.16
CA GLU A 152 7.49 -22.81 -99.74
C GLU A 152 7.59 -23.35 -98.31
N GLY A 153 6.53 -23.03 -97.55
CA GLY A 153 5.76 -24.00 -96.79
C GLY A 153 6.30 -24.40 -95.43
N GLN A 154 5.43 -24.36 -94.42
CA GLN A 154 4.96 -25.56 -93.71
C GLN A 154 4.66 -25.29 -92.22
N HIS A 155 3.47 -25.75 -91.87
CA HIS A 155 2.77 -25.80 -90.59
C HIS A 155 3.53 -26.55 -89.48
N VAL A 156 3.75 -25.93 -88.31
CA VAL A 156 3.98 -26.55 -86.97
C VAL A 156 3.74 -25.43 -85.94
N GLY A 157 3.07 -25.58 -84.80
CA GLY A 157 2.45 -26.70 -84.12
C GLY A 157 1.86 -26.12 -82.83
N ASP A 158 0.62 -26.49 -82.56
CA ASP A 158 -0.06 -26.23 -81.30
C ASP A 158 0.64 -27.05 -80.21
N MET A 159 1.25 -26.39 -79.23
CA MET A 159 1.95 -27.03 -78.10
C MET A 159 1.50 -26.39 -76.79
N THR A 160 0.41 -26.94 -76.25
CA THR A 160 0.28 -27.34 -74.84
C THR A 160 0.93 -26.42 -73.80
N GLU A 161 0.24 -25.35 -73.45
CA GLU A 161 0.52 -24.51 -72.28
C GLU A 161 -0.56 -24.78 -71.20
N THR A 162 -0.64 -26.02 -70.71
CA THR A 162 -1.65 -26.41 -69.69
C THR A 162 -1.07 -27.06 -68.44
N VAL A 163 0.26 -27.30 -68.40
CA VAL A 163 0.92 -28.01 -67.29
C VAL A 163 1.43 -27.05 -66.19
N GLU A 164 1.75 -25.80 -66.50
CA GLU A 164 2.19 -24.81 -65.49
C GLU A 164 1.04 -24.29 -64.60
N SER A 165 -0.17 -24.19 -65.14
CA SER A 165 -1.33 -23.64 -64.42
C SER A 165 -1.78 -24.54 -63.27
N GLU A 166 -1.67 -25.87 -63.40
CA GLU A 166 -2.09 -26.84 -62.37
C GLU A 166 -1.16 -26.81 -61.14
N GLY A 167 0.14 -26.62 -61.35
CA GLY A 167 1.13 -26.47 -60.27
C GLY A 167 0.94 -25.16 -59.48
N ILE A 168 0.62 -24.07 -60.17
CA ILE A 168 0.31 -22.77 -59.54
C ILE A 168 -0.98 -22.87 -58.72
N LEU A 169 -2.02 -23.50 -59.28
CA LEU A 169 -3.30 -23.72 -58.60
C LEU A 169 -3.11 -24.52 -57.32
N LYS A 170 -2.37 -25.62 -57.38
CA LYS A 170 -2.06 -26.45 -56.21
C LYS A 170 -1.29 -25.69 -55.13
N ASN A 171 -0.30 -24.89 -55.51
CA ASN A 171 0.44 -24.05 -54.56
C ASN A 171 -0.46 -23.00 -53.87
N LEU A 172 -1.39 -22.40 -54.63
CA LEU A 172 -2.37 -21.46 -54.10
C LEU A 172 -3.32 -22.14 -53.11
N THR A 173 -3.84 -23.32 -53.46
CA THR A 173 -4.69 -24.13 -52.59
C THR A 173 -4.00 -24.46 -51.27
N ASP A 174 -2.74 -24.91 -51.30
CA ASP A 174 -1.97 -25.21 -50.09
C ASP A 174 -1.74 -23.97 -49.22
N LYS A 175 -1.51 -22.79 -49.83
CA LYS A 175 -1.39 -21.52 -49.10
C LYS A 175 -2.70 -21.13 -48.42
N VAL A 176 -3.83 -21.25 -49.12
CA VAL A 176 -5.16 -20.96 -48.56
C VAL A 176 -5.44 -21.90 -47.38
N SER A 177 -5.16 -23.19 -47.49
CA SER A 177 -5.35 -24.13 -46.39
C SER A 177 -4.45 -23.84 -45.18
N ARG A 178 -3.21 -23.38 -45.39
CA ARG A 178 -2.33 -22.96 -44.29
C ARG A 178 -2.86 -21.71 -43.58
N ILE A 179 -3.28 -20.70 -44.34
CA ILE A 179 -3.85 -19.47 -43.79
C ILE A 179 -5.13 -19.80 -43.02
N ASP A 180 -6.00 -20.67 -43.56
CA ASP A 180 -7.23 -21.07 -42.89
C ASP A 180 -6.96 -21.75 -41.52
N ALA A 181 -5.96 -22.63 -41.46
CA ALA A 181 -5.54 -23.26 -40.20
C ALA A 181 -4.99 -22.24 -39.19
N GLU A 182 -4.22 -21.26 -39.64
CA GLU A 182 -3.67 -20.19 -38.80
C GLU A 182 -4.78 -19.28 -38.26
N VAL A 183 -5.75 -18.91 -39.10
CA VAL A 183 -6.93 -18.12 -38.71
C VAL A 183 -7.73 -18.85 -37.64
N GLN A 184 -8.02 -20.15 -37.82
CA GLN A 184 -8.76 -20.92 -36.81
C GLN A 184 -8.03 -21.00 -35.47
N LEU A 185 -6.70 -21.10 -35.48
CA LEU A 185 -5.87 -21.09 -34.27
C LEU A 185 -5.96 -19.73 -33.55
N LEU A 186 -5.81 -18.63 -34.29
CA LEU A 186 -5.90 -17.27 -33.76
C LEU A 186 -7.30 -16.95 -33.23
N GLU A 187 -8.36 -17.34 -33.94
CA GLU A 187 -9.74 -17.17 -33.47
C GLU A 187 -10.00 -17.95 -32.16
N GLY A 188 -9.43 -19.16 -32.04
CA GLY A 188 -9.50 -19.95 -30.82
C GLY A 188 -8.81 -19.26 -29.64
N ALA A 189 -7.60 -18.74 -29.86
CA ALA A 189 -6.85 -17.98 -28.86
C ALA A 189 -7.59 -16.70 -28.45
N TYR A 190 -8.10 -15.93 -29.41
CA TYR A 190 -8.84 -14.70 -29.16
C TYR A 190 -10.12 -14.93 -28.32
N LYS A 191 -10.87 -16.01 -28.61
CA LYS A 191 -12.05 -16.38 -27.81
C LYS A 191 -11.68 -16.73 -26.36
N LYS A 192 -10.54 -17.40 -26.17
CA LYS A 192 -10.04 -17.71 -24.83
C LYS A 192 -9.65 -16.43 -24.08
N ASP A 193 -8.90 -15.54 -24.73
CA ASP A 193 -8.50 -14.26 -24.14
C ASP A 193 -9.71 -13.41 -23.75
N LEU A 194 -10.78 -13.43 -24.55
CA LEU A 194 -12.03 -12.73 -24.23
C LEU A 194 -12.67 -13.27 -22.94
N LEU A 195 -12.70 -14.59 -22.76
CA LEU A 195 -13.22 -15.23 -21.54
C LEU A 195 -12.35 -14.90 -20.32
N ASP A 196 -11.03 -14.95 -20.47
CA ASP A 196 -10.09 -14.63 -19.39
C ASP A 196 -10.20 -13.15 -19.00
N HIS A 197 -10.36 -12.25 -19.98
CA HIS A 197 -10.62 -10.84 -19.74
C HIS A 197 -11.92 -10.59 -18.96
N ASP A 198 -13.02 -11.24 -19.35
CA ASP A 198 -14.30 -11.11 -18.64
C ASP A 198 -14.21 -11.62 -17.20
N LYS A 199 -13.47 -12.71 -16.98
CA LYS A 199 -13.20 -13.23 -15.63
C LYS A 199 -12.42 -12.24 -14.77
N VAL A 200 -11.34 -11.67 -15.30
CA VAL A 200 -10.54 -10.64 -14.59
C VAL A 200 -11.39 -9.42 -14.27
N ARG A 201 -12.29 -9.02 -15.19
CA ARG A 201 -13.20 -7.89 -14.97
C ARG A 201 -14.18 -8.15 -13.83
N GLN A 202 -14.68 -9.38 -13.71
CA GLN A 202 -15.54 -9.78 -12.59
C GLN A 202 -14.76 -9.80 -11.26
N GLU A 203 -13.57 -10.40 -11.23
CA GLU A 203 -12.73 -10.44 -10.03
C GLU A 203 -12.37 -9.03 -9.54
N LEU A 204 -12.11 -8.10 -10.46
CA LEU A 204 -11.85 -6.69 -10.12
C LEU A 204 -13.07 -6.03 -9.47
N ALA A 205 -14.28 -6.28 -9.99
CA ALA A 205 -15.51 -5.74 -9.41
C ALA A 205 -15.74 -6.28 -7.99
N ASP A 206 -15.48 -7.56 -7.76
CA ASP A 206 -15.61 -8.19 -6.44
C ASP A 206 -14.59 -7.61 -5.44
N ILE A 207 -13.34 -7.40 -5.86
CA ILE A 207 -12.31 -6.75 -5.03
C ILE A 207 -12.70 -5.31 -4.69
N GLN A 208 -13.26 -4.56 -5.64
CA GLN A 208 -13.73 -3.19 -5.40
C GLN A 208 -14.88 -3.15 -4.39
N ALA A 209 -15.85 -4.07 -4.51
CA ALA A 209 -16.94 -4.20 -3.55
C ALA A 209 -16.42 -4.55 -2.15
N ASN A 210 -15.48 -5.49 -2.05
CA ASN A 210 -14.86 -5.86 -0.77
C ASN A 210 -14.09 -4.70 -0.14
N ARG A 211 -13.38 -3.89 -0.94
CA ARG A 211 -12.71 -2.68 -0.44
C ARG A 211 -13.72 -1.70 0.16
N ALA A 212 -14.80 -1.39 -0.57
CA ALA A 212 -15.82 -0.46 -0.10
C ALA A 212 -16.47 -0.94 1.21
N LEU A 213 -16.73 -2.25 1.33
CA LEU A 213 -17.22 -2.85 2.57
C LEU A 213 -16.21 -2.68 3.72
N MET A 214 -14.94 -2.96 3.47
CA MET A 214 -13.89 -2.84 4.49
C MET A 214 -13.70 -1.39 4.97
N GLU A 215 -13.80 -0.42 4.07
CA GLU A 215 -13.80 1.01 4.40
C GLU A 215 -14.99 1.38 5.29
N ALA A 216 -16.19 0.88 4.99
CA ALA A 216 -17.37 1.09 5.82
C ALA A 216 -17.20 0.47 7.22
N VAL A 217 -16.72 -0.78 7.32
CA VAL A 217 -16.49 -1.46 8.60
C VAL A 217 -15.44 -0.73 9.45
N MET A 218 -14.38 -0.22 8.84
CA MET A 218 -13.39 0.61 9.55
C MET A 218 -14.01 1.91 10.08
N GLY A 219 -14.89 2.54 9.30
CA GLY A 219 -15.64 3.72 9.71
C GLY A 219 -16.53 3.45 10.93
N GLU A 220 -17.34 2.41 10.86
CA GLU A 220 -18.22 1.98 11.97
C GLU A 220 -17.42 1.58 13.21
N SER A 221 -16.31 0.85 13.04
CA SER A 221 -15.44 0.44 14.15
C SER A 221 -14.85 1.64 14.89
N LYS A 222 -14.51 2.71 14.15
CA LYS A 222 -14.03 3.96 14.75
C LYS A 222 -15.14 4.64 15.57
N GLN A 223 -16.35 4.70 15.04
CA GLN A 223 -17.51 5.24 15.76
C GLN A 223 -17.82 4.44 17.02
N LEU A 224 -17.77 3.10 16.93
CA LEU A 224 -18.01 2.21 18.07
C LEU A 224 -16.98 2.45 19.19
N LYS A 225 -15.71 2.60 18.83
CA LYS A 225 -14.64 2.93 19.80
C LYS A 225 -14.88 4.27 20.49
N GLU A 226 -15.35 5.28 19.74
CA GLU A 226 -15.69 6.59 20.31
C GLU A 226 -16.87 6.51 21.28
N ILE A 227 -17.94 5.81 20.90
CA ILE A 227 -19.12 5.58 21.76
C ILE A 227 -18.70 4.83 23.03
N GLY A 228 -17.87 3.80 22.91
CA GLY A 228 -17.32 3.06 24.06
C GLY A 228 -16.55 3.96 25.02
N GLY A 229 -15.75 4.90 24.50
CA GLY A 229 -15.07 5.91 25.31
C GLY A 229 -16.05 6.81 26.06
N ARG A 230 -17.08 7.33 25.37
CA ARG A 230 -18.12 8.17 26.00
C ARG A 230 -18.91 7.42 27.07
N ALA A 231 -19.22 6.14 26.85
CA ALA A 231 -19.92 5.29 27.81
C ALA A 231 -19.08 5.05 29.07
N ALA A 232 -17.77 4.82 28.93
CA ALA A 232 -16.86 4.67 30.06
C ALA A 232 -16.76 5.96 30.91
N GLU A 233 -16.68 7.12 30.27
CA GLU A 233 -16.71 8.42 30.98
C GLU A 233 -18.03 8.63 31.71
N LEU A 234 -19.16 8.32 31.07
CA LEU A 234 -20.46 8.41 31.72
C LEU A 234 -20.57 7.51 32.96
N ALA A 235 -20.06 6.27 32.87
CA ALA A 235 -20.03 5.35 34.00
C ALA A 235 -19.20 5.89 35.17
N LYS A 236 -18.06 6.54 34.88
CA LYS A 236 -17.22 7.19 35.90
C LYS A 236 -17.94 8.35 36.58
N VAL A 237 -18.63 9.20 35.81
CA VAL A 237 -19.46 10.29 36.34
C VAL A 237 -20.58 9.74 37.23
N HIS A 238 -21.26 8.68 36.78
CA HIS A 238 -22.31 8.02 37.54
C HIS A 238 -21.78 7.46 38.87
N ALA A 239 -20.65 6.74 38.86
CA ALA A 239 -20.02 6.23 40.08
C ALA A 239 -19.66 7.36 41.05
N SER A 240 -19.08 8.45 40.55
CA SER A 240 -18.73 9.62 41.36
C SER A 240 -19.96 10.28 41.99
N LEU A 241 -21.07 10.35 41.25
CA LEU A 241 -22.33 10.89 41.74
C LEU A 241 -22.93 10.00 42.84
N VAL A 242 -22.89 8.68 42.67
CA VAL A 242 -23.36 7.72 43.67
C VAL A 242 -22.55 7.86 44.97
N GLU A 243 -21.22 7.95 44.88
CA GLU A 243 -20.35 8.17 46.04
C GLU A 243 -20.65 9.49 46.77
N GLU A 244 -20.87 10.57 46.01
CA GLU A 244 -21.21 11.88 46.57
C GLU A 244 -22.59 11.87 47.26
N LEU A 245 -23.59 11.22 46.65
CA LEU A 245 -24.90 11.03 47.29
C LEU A 245 -24.76 10.21 48.58
N GLN A 246 -24.03 9.10 48.54
CA GLN A 246 -23.78 8.28 49.72
C GLN A 246 -23.09 9.06 50.85
N ARG A 247 -22.11 9.91 50.51
CA ARG A 247 -21.44 10.81 51.46
C ARG A 247 -22.42 11.80 52.10
N ARG A 248 -23.33 12.40 51.32
CA ARG A 248 -24.29 13.41 51.81
C ARG A 248 -25.37 12.84 52.74
N TYR A 249 -25.79 11.59 52.50
CA TYR A 249 -26.87 10.97 53.26
C TYR A 249 -26.38 10.10 54.43
N THR A 250 -25.08 9.92 54.61
CA THR A 250 -24.51 9.22 55.75
C THR A 250 -24.45 10.13 56.98
N SER A 251 -25.11 9.73 58.08
CA SER A 251 -25.11 10.47 59.34
C SER A 251 -23.71 10.48 60.00
N PRO A 252 -23.13 11.65 60.34
CA PRO A 252 -21.80 11.74 60.94
C PRO A 252 -21.68 11.09 62.34
N GLY A 253 -22.79 10.90 63.05
CA GLY A 253 -22.80 10.41 64.43
C GLY A 253 -22.96 8.90 64.58
N CYS A 254 -23.55 8.21 63.59
CA CYS A 254 -23.83 6.77 63.65
C CYS A 254 -23.45 6.00 62.38
N GLY A 255 -23.04 6.68 61.30
CA GLY A 255 -22.59 6.04 60.05
C GLY A 255 -23.70 5.39 59.22
N ILE A 256 -24.97 5.54 59.63
CA ILE A 256 -26.12 4.99 58.89
C ILE A 256 -26.45 5.92 57.70
N ASN A 257 -26.59 5.33 56.52
CA ASN A 257 -27.05 6.01 55.31
C ASN A 257 -28.58 6.18 55.36
N ASN A 258 -29.04 7.43 55.40
CA ASN A 258 -30.46 7.78 55.50
C ASN A 258 -31.15 7.94 54.14
N MET A 259 -30.51 7.51 53.03
CA MET A 259 -31.19 7.45 51.74
C MET A 259 -32.39 6.49 51.81
N PRO A 260 -33.60 6.92 51.40
CA PRO A 260 -34.71 6.01 51.18
C PRO A 260 -34.30 4.99 50.11
N GLY A 261 -34.49 3.70 50.39
CA GLY A 261 -33.97 2.61 49.57
C GLY A 261 -34.33 2.71 48.10
N LEU A 262 -33.31 2.74 47.24
CA LEU A 262 -33.37 2.09 45.94
C LEU A 262 -32.95 0.64 46.19
N GLU A 263 -33.89 -0.18 46.67
CA GLU A 263 -33.68 -1.63 46.61
C GLU A 263 -33.57 -2.02 45.13
N GLU A 264 -32.46 -2.68 44.80
CA GLU A 264 -32.23 -3.35 43.55
C GLU A 264 -33.39 -4.33 43.29
N GLY A 265 -34.22 -4.03 42.30
CA GLY A 265 -35.00 -5.06 41.61
C GLY A 265 -34.05 -5.89 40.77
N ALA A 266 -33.42 -6.88 41.40
CA ALA A 266 -32.85 -8.04 40.72
C ALA A 266 -33.93 -9.12 40.64
N ASP A 267 -34.59 -9.19 39.48
CA ASP A 267 -35.17 -10.39 38.86
C ASP A 267 -35.19 -10.20 37.34
#